data_AF-A0A931ZE73-F1
#
_entry.id   AF-A0A931ZE73-F1
#
_cell.length_a   1.000
_cell.length_b   1.000
_cell.length_c   1.000
_cell.angle_alpha   90.00
_cell.angle_beta   90.00
_cell.angle_gamma   90.00
#
_symmetry.space_group_name_H-M   'P 1'
#
loop_
_entity.id
_entity.type
_entity.pdbx_description
1 polymer ?
#
loop_
_entity_poly.entity_id
_entity_poly.type
_entity_poly.pdbx_seq_one_letter_code
_entity_poly.pdbx_strand_id
1 'polypeptide(L)'
;MKTHASTVGAFEAKNRFSELLERVGRGAEITITKHDSPVARLVPAGTGANSARLKATAELKMLRKRYDLRSLNARELIDAGRR
;
A
#
# COMPACT_ATOMS: atom_id res chain seq x y z
N MET A 1 0.92 -7.77 -3.36
CA MET A 1 1.08 -8.24 -1.97
C MET A 1 -0.28 -8.63 -1.47
N LYS A 2 -0.53 -9.92 -1.21
CA LYS A 2 -1.83 -10.39 -0.74
C LYS A 2 -1.92 -10.07 0.75
N THR A 3 -2.62 -9.01 1.11
CA THR A 3 -2.90 -8.69 2.52
C THR A 3 -3.84 -9.77 3.04
N HIS A 4 -3.34 -10.66 3.89
CA HIS A 4 -4.18 -11.65 4.56
C HIS A 4 -5.12 -10.90 5.51
N ALA A 5 -6.37 -10.70 5.09
CA ALA A 5 -7.42 -10.14 5.93
C ALA A 5 -7.60 -11.07 7.14
N SER A 6 -7.04 -10.66 8.27
CA SER A 6 -7.14 -11.41 9.52
C SER A 6 -8.47 -11.04 10.17
N THR A 7 -9.30 -12.03 10.49
CA THR A 7 -10.59 -11.81 11.16
C THR A 7 -10.44 -12.17 12.64
N VAL A 8 -10.90 -11.29 13.53
CA VAL A 8 -10.77 -11.43 14.99
C VAL A 8 -12.10 -11.11 15.65
N GLY A 9 -12.52 -11.90 16.63
CA GLY A 9 -13.74 -11.62 17.38
C GLY A 9 -13.60 -10.40 18.30
N ALA A 10 -14.69 -9.68 18.59
CA ALA A 10 -14.69 -8.46 19.38
C ALA A 10 -14.15 -8.68 20.80
N PHE A 11 -14.40 -9.87 21.38
CA PHE A 11 -13.86 -10.25 22.68
C PHE A 11 -12.33 -10.45 22.63
N GLU A 12 -11.82 -11.12 21.60
CA GLU A 12 -10.39 -11.30 21.41
C GLU A 12 -9.70 -9.96 21.09
N ALA A 13 -10.35 -9.12 20.27
CA ALA A 13 -9.86 -7.80 19.91
C ALA A 13 -9.70 -6.88 21.12
N LYS A 14 -10.66 -6.91 22.07
CA LYS A 14 -10.56 -6.16 23.33
C LYS A 14 -9.33 -6.57 24.14
N ASN A 15 -9.03 -7.87 24.20
CA ASN A 15 -7.93 -8.39 25.03
C ASN A 15 -6.56 -8.22 24.38
N ARG A 16 -6.47 -8.26 23.05
CA ARG A 16 -5.22 -8.18 22.28
C ARG A 16 -5.06 -6.86 21.52
N PHE A 17 -5.77 -5.81 21.93
CA PHE A 17 -5.87 -4.58 21.14
C PHE A 17 -4.51 -3.97 20.79
N SER A 18 -3.59 -3.89 21.75
CA SER A 18 -2.24 -3.35 21.53
C SER A 18 -1.45 -4.14 20.48
N GLU A 19 -1.52 -5.47 20.50
CA GLU A 19 -0.86 -6.33 19.50
C GLU A 19 -1.47 -6.12 18.10
N LEU A 20 -2.79 -5.97 18.03
CA LEU A 20 -3.49 -5.70 16.77
C LEU A 20 -3.07 -4.34 16.21
N LEU A 21 -2.91 -3.31 17.05
CA LEU A 21 -2.41 -2.00 16.63
C LEU A 21 -0.98 -2.08 16.08
N GLU A 22 -0.09 -2.83 16.72
CA GLU A 22 1.27 -3.07 16.22
C GLU A 22 1.29 -3.73 14.84
N ARG A 23 0.43 -4.74 14.65
CA ARG A 23 0.27 -5.42 13.36
C ARG A 23 -0.27 -4.48 12.29
N VAL A 24 -1.26 -3.67 12.64
CA VAL A 24 -1.85 -2.66 11.76
C VAL A 24 -0.84 -1.55 11.43
N GLY A 25 -0.02 -1.12 12.38
CA GLY A 25 1.08 -0.19 12.16
C GLY A 25 2.11 -0.68 11.14
N ARG A 26 2.33 -2.00 11.06
CA ARG A 26 3.17 -2.65 10.03
C ARG A 26 2.48 -2.84 8.68
N GLY A 27 1.24 -2.40 8.52
CA GLY A 27 0.49 -2.48 7.26
C GLY A 27 -0.52 -3.62 7.19
N ALA A 28 -0.85 -4.29 8.29
CA ALA A 28 -1.93 -5.27 8.30
C ALA A 28 -3.32 -4.60 8.29
N GLU A 29 -4.29 -5.29 7.71
CA GLU A 29 -5.71 -4.97 7.82
C GLU A 29 -6.43 -6.09 8.58
N ILE A 30 -7.22 -5.72 9.58
CA ILE A 30 -7.84 -6.67 10.50
C ILE A 30 -9.34 -6.36 10.62
N THR A 31 -10.19 -7.35 10.36
CA THR A 31 -11.64 -7.24 10.52
C THR A 31 -12.04 -7.73 11.90
N ILE A 32 -12.83 -6.93 12.62
CA ILE A 32 -13.39 -7.29 13.92
C ILE A 32 -14.82 -7.77 13.72
N THR A 33 -15.15 -8.98 14.21
CA THR A 33 -16.50 -9.56 14.19
C THR A 33 -17.14 -9.55 15.57
N LYS A 34 -18.47 -9.46 15.66
CA LYS A 34 -19.23 -9.68 16.89
C LYS A 34 -20.32 -10.70 16.58
N HIS A 35 -20.32 -11.84 17.29
CA HIS A 35 -21.16 -12.99 16.97
C HIS A 35 -21.04 -13.39 15.49
N ASP A 36 -19.80 -13.56 15.01
CA ASP A 36 -19.46 -13.92 13.62
C ASP A 36 -19.87 -12.90 12.54
N SER A 37 -20.48 -11.79 12.91
CA SER A 37 -20.83 -10.70 12.00
C SER A 37 -19.74 -9.62 11.99
N PRO A 38 -19.16 -9.23 10.86
CA PRO A 38 -18.21 -8.12 10.77
C PRO A 38 -18.81 -6.80 11.24
N VAL A 39 -18.18 -6.13 12.21
CA VAL A 39 -18.67 -4.87 12.79
C VAL A 39 -17.70 -3.70 12.67
N ALA A 40 -16.39 -3.98 12.59
CA ALA A 40 -15.37 -2.94 12.47
C ALA A 40 -14.14 -3.45 11.71
N ARG A 41 -13.26 -2.54 11.31
CA ARG A 41 -11.98 -2.87 10.68
C ARG A 41 -10.89 -1.94 11.20
N LEU A 42 -9.77 -2.51 11.59
CA LEU A 42 -8.54 -1.79 11.91
C LEU A 42 -7.67 -1.72 10.65
N VAL A 43 -7.34 -0.50 10.25
CA VAL A 43 -6.50 -0.20 9.10
C VAL A 43 -5.39 0.76 9.51
N PRO A 44 -4.23 0.74 8.82
CA PRO A 44 -3.16 1.68 9.13
C PRO A 44 -3.66 3.11 8.90
N ALA A 45 -3.48 4.00 9.88
CA ALA A 45 -3.89 5.40 9.74
C ALA A 45 -3.08 6.13 8.63
N GLY A 46 -1.83 5.75 8.43
CA GLY A 46 -0.95 6.27 7.39
C GLY A 46 -1.09 5.52 6.05
N THR A 47 -2.23 5.66 5.37
CA THR A 47 -2.45 5.02 4.05
C THR A 47 -2.32 5.95 2.86
N GLY A 48 -2.21 7.27 3.07
CA GLY A 48 -2.05 8.25 1.99
C GLY A 48 -0.74 8.07 1.20
N ALA A 49 0.39 7.88 1.88
CA ALA A 49 1.70 7.84 1.22
C ALA A 49 1.92 6.57 0.38
N ASN A 50 1.47 5.41 0.86
CA ASN A 50 1.61 4.15 0.12
C ASN A 50 0.63 4.07 -1.06
N SER A 51 -0.62 4.51 -0.89
CA SER A 51 -1.59 4.56 -1.98
C SER A 51 -1.19 5.57 -3.05
N ALA A 52 -0.77 6.78 -2.66
CA ALA A 52 -0.28 7.79 -3.59
C ALA A 52 0.99 7.33 -4.33
N ARG A 53 1.94 6.67 -3.65
CA ARG A 53 3.14 6.10 -4.28
C ARG A 53 2.80 4.98 -5.26
N LEU A 54 1.88 4.09 -4.89
CA LEU A 54 1.42 3.01 -5.78
C LEU A 54 0.70 3.58 -7.00
N LYS A 55 -0.13 4.62 -6.82
CA LYS A 55 -0.78 5.33 -7.92
C LYS A 55 0.23 6.03 -8.83
N ALA A 56 1.15 6.82 -8.27
CA ALA A 56 2.17 7.53 -9.03
C ALA A 56 3.08 6.55 -9.81
N THR A 57 3.50 5.45 -9.19
CA THR A 57 4.30 4.42 -9.90
C THR A 57 3.51 3.70 -10.98
N ALA A 58 2.20 3.46 -10.80
CA ALA A 58 1.33 2.92 -11.84
C ALA A 58 1.19 3.90 -13.02
N GLU A 59 0.97 5.19 -12.74
CA GLU A 59 0.86 6.25 -13.75
C GLU A 59 2.16 6.39 -14.55
N LEU A 60 3.32 6.43 -13.89
CA LEU A 60 4.63 6.45 -14.55
C LEU A 60 4.84 5.22 -15.47
N LYS A 61 4.41 4.03 -15.03
CA LYS A 61 4.48 2.82 -15.87
C LYS A 61 3.57 2.90 -17.09
N MET A 62 2.39 3.52 -16.96
CA MET A 62 1.49 3.74 -18.10
C MET A 62 2.10 4.74 -19.08
N LEU A 63 2.66 5.85 -18.59
CA LEU A 63 3.35 6.85 -19.42
C LEU A 63 4.53 6.22 -20.17
N ARG A 64 5.32 5.36 -19.51
CA ARG A 64 6.42 4.62 -20.15
C ARG A 64 5.96 3.75 -21.33
N LYS A 65 4.73 3.21 -21.30
CA LYS A 65 4.19 2.44 -22.43
C LYS A 65 3.73 3.32 -23.59
N ARG A 66 3.38 4.58 -23.30
CA ARG A 66 2.87 5.54 -24.30
C ARG A 66 3.98 6.27 -25.03
N TYR A 67 5.08 6.58 -24.34
CA TYR A 67 6.19 7.34 -24.90
C TYR A 67 7.40 6.43 -25.11
N ASP A 68 7.86 6.33 -26.36
CA ASP A 68 9.12 5.69 -26.71
C ASP A 68 10.23 6.73 -26.86
N LEU A 69 11.46 6.34 -26.53
CA LEU A 69 12.64 7.18 -26.77
C LEU A 69 13.12 7.06 -28.23
N ARG A 70 12.40 6.30 -29.08
CA ARG A 70 12.75 6.00 -30.46
C ARG A 70 14.23 5.60 -30.58
N SER A 71 15.03 6.42 -31.25
CA SER A 71 16.45 6.22 -31.50
C SER A 71 17.37 6.94 -30.50
N LEU A 72 16.83 7.63 -29.50
CA LEU A 72 17.63 8.37 -28.52
C LEU A 72 18.13 7.43 -27.42
N ASN A 73 19.44 7.49 -27.17
CA ASN A 73 20.05 6.74 -26.08
C ASN A 73 19.98 7.56 -24.78
N ALA A 74 19.55 6.91 -23.70
CA ALA A 74 19.51 7.52 -22.37
C ALA A 74 20.88 8.08 -21.94
N ARG A 75 21.98 7.45 -22.36
CA ARG A 75 23.35 7.93 -22.03
C ARG A 75 23.66 9.27 -22.67
N GLU A 76 23.27 9.46 -23.93
CA GLU A 76 23.47 10.73 -24.67
C GLU A 76 22.66 11.86 -24.04
N LEU A 77 21.43 11.57 -23.61
CA LEU A 77 20.58 12.53 -22.90
C LEU A 77 21.17 12.95 -21.54
N ILE A 78 21.75 12.01 -20.80
CA ILE A 78 22.41 12.29 -19.52
C ILE A 78 23.65 13.17 -19.71
N ASP A 79 24.48 12.87 -20.72
CA ASP A 79 25.71 13.61 -20.98
C ASP A 79 25.42 15.03 -21.51
N ALA A 80 24.35 15.21 -22.30
CA ALA A 80 23.89 16.51 -22.75
C ALA A 80 23.39 17.40 -21.60
N GLY A 81 22.72 16.84 -20.59
CA GLY A 81 22.21 17.61 -19.44
C GLY A 81 23.25 17.95 -18.36
N ARG A 82 24.47 17.41 -18.46
CA ARG A 82 25.59 17.69 -17.53
C ARG A 82 26.54 18.78 -18.03
N ARG A 83 26.32 19.31 -19.24
CA ARG A 83 27.02 20.48 -19.79
C ARG A 83 26.19 21.73 -19.57
#